data_AF-A0A158IUP5-F1
#
_entry.id   AF-A0A158IUP5-F1
#
_cell.length_a   1.000
_cell.length_b   1.000
_cell.length_c   1.000
_cell.angle_alpha   90.00
_cell.angle_beta   90.00
_cell.angle_gamma   90.00
#
_symmetry.space_group_name_H-M   'P 1'
#
loop_
_entity.id
_entity.type
_entity.pdbx_description
1 polymer ?
#
loop_
_entity_poly.entity_id
_entity_poly.type
_entity_poly.pdbx_seq_one_letter_code
_entity_poly.pdbx_strand_id
1 'polypeptide(L)'
;MKASTTYLYLLRKTPFFTGLDTEQLRWTIGHSREWEAQAGTVVADCSAADKSDDFWILLDGRWQVEHDSHTYPAGHADAGKWFSAAEASGNCRLVATEHSYVMKITRADMNEMLSRGFAFESYLKQGRGYYAKVFAAVPAEER
;
A
#
# COMPACT_ATOMS: atom_id res chain seq x y z
N MET A 1 -4.55 -14.16 -4.81
CA MET A 1 -4.61 -12.95 -5.67
C MET A 1 -4.43 -13.36 -7.12
N LYS A 2 -5.06 -12.63 -8.06
CA LYS A 2 -4.92 -12.88 -9.50
C LYS A 2 -4.27 -11.68 -10.16
N ALA A 3 -3.31 -11.89 -11.06
CA ALA A 3 -2.69 -10.79 -11.79
C ALA A 3 -3.75 -10.08 -12.65
N SER A 4 -3.74 -8.75 -12.63
CA SER A 4 -4.65 -7.88 -13.38
C SER A 4 -3.87 -6.98 -14.34
N THR A 5 -4.56 -6.48 -15.37
CA THR A 5 -4.00 -5.54 -16.33
C THR A 5 -4.24 -4.12 -15.85
N THR A 6 -3.17 -3.36 -15.66
CA THR A 6 -3.28 -1.94 -15.31
C THR A 6 -3.62 -1.10 -16.52
N TYR A 7 -4.71 -0.36 -16.42
CA TYR A 7 -5.14 0.58 -17.45
C TYR A 7 -4.83 2.03 -17.05
N LEU A 8 -4.18 2.77 -17.95
CA LEU A 8 -3.81 4.17 -17.75
C LEU A 8 -5.00 5.06 -17.36
N TYR A 9 -6.19 4.81 -17.93
CA TYR A 9 -7.37 5.61 -17.62
C TYR A 9 -7.90 5.39 -16.18
N LEU A 10 -7.63 4.22 -15.58
CA LEU A 10 -8.02 3.92 -14.19
C LEU A 10 -7.04 4.59 -13.21
N LEU A 11 -5.73 4.54 -13.49
CA LEU A 11 -4.74 5.21 -12.64
C LEU A 11 -5.00 6.71 -12.54
N ARG A 12 -5.41 7.37 -13.62
CA ARG A 12 -5.78 8.80 -13.60
C ARG A 12 -6.91 9.14 -12.62
N LYS A 13 -7.75 8.18 -12.27
CA LYS A 13 -8.88 8.37 -11.32
C LYS A 13 -8.52 7.95 -9.90
N THR A 14 -7.38 7.30 -9.71
CA THR A 14 -6.96 6.77 -8.41
C THR A 14 -6.29 7.89 -7.61
N PRO A 15 -6.78 8.25 -6.40
CA PRO A 15 -6.28 9.40 -5.64
C PRO A 15 -4.75 9.47 -5.51
N PHE A 16 -4.09 8.33 -5.31
CA PHE A 16 -2.63 8.24 -5.18
C PHE A 16 -1.87 8.71 -6.43
N PHE A 17 -2.45 8.59 -7.63
CA PHE A 17 -1.81 8.89 -8.90
C PHE A 17 -2.39 10.13 -9.61
N THR A 18 -3.37 10.80 -9.01
CA THR A 18 -4.05 11.98 -9.61
C THR A 18 -3.12 13.15 -9.94
N GLY A 19 -1.97 13.26 -9.25
CA GLY A 19 -0.97 14.29 -9.48
C GLY A 19 0.04 13.97 -10.59
N LEU A 20 -0.02 12.79 -11.21
CA LEU A 20 0.94 12.37 -12.22
C LEU A 20 0.53 12.78 -13.63
N ASP A 21 1.52 13.12 -14.44
CA ASP A 21 1.32 13.33 -15.87
C ASP A 21 1.23 11.99 -16.64
N THR A 22 1.04 12.08 -17.96
CA THR A 22 0.86 10.88 -18.80
C THR A 22 2.12 10.03 -18.92
N GLU A 23 3.30 10.63 -18.94
CA GLU A 23 4.57 9.91 -19.03
C GLU A 23 4.83 9.15 -17.74
N GLN A 24 4.66 9.83 -16.61
CA GLN A 24 4.78 9.26 -15.27
C GLN A 24 3.82 8.08 -15.09
N LEU A 25 2.55 8.23 -15.50
CA LEU A 25 1.56 7.14 -15.45
C LEU A 25 1.96 5.93 -16.32
N ARG A 26 2.50 6.14 -17.52
CA ARG A 26 2.98 5.05 -18.38
C ARG A 26 4.15 4.32 -17.74
N TRP A 27 5.06 5.08 -17.12
CA TRP A 27 6.19 4.51 -16.39
C TRP A 27 5.70 3.65 -15.21
N THR A 28 4.74 4.14 -14.41
CA THR A 28 4.12 3.34 -13.34
C THR A 28 3.58 2.01 -13.85
N ILE A 29 2.87 1.99 -14.99
CA ILE A 29 2.34 0.74 -15.57
C ILE A 29 3.47 -0.24 -15.93
N GLY A 30 4.59 0.25 -16.45
CA GLY A 30 5.74 -0.58 -16.81
C GLY A 30 6.55 -1.11 -15.62
N HIS A 31 6.46 -0.44 -14.46
CA HIS A 31 7.28 -0.69 -13.27
C HIS A 31 6.45 -1.07 -12.04
N SER A 32 5.25 -1.58 -12.25
CA SER A 32 4.37 -2.06 -11.18
C SER A 32 3.64 -3.31 -11.62
N ARG A 33 3.04 -4.00 -10.64
CA ARG A 33 2.20 -5.16 -10.91
C ARG A 33 0.88 -5.03 -10.17
N GLU A 34 -0.20 -5.05 -10.90
CA GLU A 34 -1.55 -5.02 -10.35
C GLU A 34 -2.08 -6.42 -10.09
N TRP A 35 -2.85 -6.50 -9.01
CA TRP A 35 -3.50 -7.71 -8.57
C TRP A 35 -4.93 -7.44 -8.16
N GLU A 36 -5.79 -8.36 -8.53
CA GLU A 36 -7.15 -8.50 -8.03
C GLU A 36 -7.12 -9.36 -6.75
N ALA A 37 -7.76 -8.85 -5.69
CA ALA A 37 -7.88 -9.50 -4.39
C ALA A 37 -9.36 -9.61 -3.99
N GLN A 38 -9.76 -10.81 -3.57
CA GLN A 38 -11.09 -11.06 -3.00
C GLN A 38 -11.08 -10.76 -1.49
N ALA A 39 -12.25 -10.60 -0.89
CA ALA A 39 -12.36 -10.43 0.57
C ALA A 39 -11.63 -11.58 1.32
N GLY A 40 -10.89 -11.23 2.38
CA GLY A 40 -10.07 -12.16 3.16
C GLY A 40 -8.70 -12.48 2.56
N THR A 41 -8.37 -11.92 1.39
CA THR A 41 -7.05 -12.17 0.78
C THR A 41 -5.96 -11.39 1.52
N VAL A 42 -4.91 -12.09 1.97
CA VAL A 42 -3.69 -11.47 2.50
C VAL A 42 -2.89 -10.88 1.34
N VAL A 43 -2.70 -9.56 1.36
CA VAL A 43 -1.95 -8.78 0.36
C VAL A 43 -0.47 -8.73 0.74
N ALA A 44 -0.17 -8.55 2.02
CA ALA A 44 1.18 -8.53 2.56
C ALA A 44 1.21 -9.15 3.95
N ASP A 45 2.29 -9.87 4.26
CA ASP A 45 2.60 -10.36 5.60
C ASP A 45 3.86 -9.63 6.11
N CYS A 46 3.82 -9.17 7.35
CA CYS A 46 4.90 -8.40 7.96
C CYS A 46 5.83 -9.25 8.83
N SER A 47 5.57 -10.56 8.96
CA SER A 47 6.40 -11.47 9.72
C SER A 47 7.84 -11.47 9.19
N ALA A 48 8.80 -11.67 10.08
CA ALA A 48 10.22 -11.58 9.73
C ALA A 48 10.66 -12.51 8.60
N ALA A 49 9.93 -13.61 8.35
CA ALA A 49 10.23 -14.57 7.29
C ALA A 49 9.85 -14.05 5.89
N ASP A 50 8.79 -13.25 5.79
CA ASP A 50 8.20 -12.81 4.51
C ASP A 50 8.19 -11.28 4.36
N LYS A 51 8.95 -10.57 5.20
CA LYS A 51 9.01 -9.11 5.23
C LYS A 51 9.62 -8.57 3.94
N SER A 52 8.77 -8.13 3.02
CA SER A 52 9.15 -7.29 1.91
C SER A 52 8.88 -5.81 2.21
N ASP A 53 9.83 -4.96 1.85
CA ASP A 53 9.69 -3.50 1.94
C ASP A 53 9.05 -2.88 0.70
N ASP A 54 8.48 -3.70 -0.18
CA ASP A 54 7.69 -3.27 -1.33
C ASP A 54 6.51 -2.38 -0.89
N PHE A 55 6.03 -1.56 -1.82
CA PHE A 55 4.88 -0.71 -1.64
C PHE A 55 3.66 -1.36 -2.27
N TRP A 56 2.62 -1.49 -1.46
CA TRP A 56 1.28 -1.82 -1.91
C TRP A 56 0.44 -0.55 -1.95
N ILE A 57 -0.24 -0.28 -3.06
CA ILE A 57 -1.16 0.84 -3.23
C ILE A 57 -2.56 0.29 -3.49
N LEU A 58 -3.55 0.76 -2.74
CA LEU A 58 -4.95 0.43 -2.95
C LEU A 58 -5.51 1.29 -4.09
N LEU A 59 -5.83 0.65 -5.22
CA LEU A 59 -6.40 1.31 -6.39
C LEU A 59 -7.91 1.50 -6.24
N ASP A 60 -8.58 0.45 -5.76
CA ASP A 60 -10.02 0.41 -5.52
C ASP A 60 -10.35 -0.63 -4.45
N GLY A 61 -11.50 -0.47 -3.81
CA GLY A 61 -11.95 -1.28 -2.69
C GLY A 61 -11.40 -0.83 -1.34
N ARG A 62 -11.21 -1.78 -0.42
CA ARG A 62 -10.79 -1.56 0.97
C ARG A 62 -9.93 -2.69 1.50
N TRP A 63 -9.03 -2.33 2.40
CA TRP A 63 -8.24 -3.28 3.17
C TRP A 63 -8.17 -2.87 4.64
N GLN A 64 -7.56 -3.72 5.45
CA GLN A 64 -7.21 -3.41 6.83
C GLN A 64 -5.82 -3.93 7.15
N VAL A 65 -5.13 -3.23 8.05
CA VAL A 65 -3.97 -3.79 8.76
C VAL A 65 -4.48 -4.52 9.99
N GLU A 66 -4.06 -5.77 10.16
CA GLU A 66 -4.26 -6.58 11.35
C GLU A 66 -2.96 -6.59 12.14
N HIS A 67 -2.98 -6.12 13.38
CA HIS A 67 -1.82 -6.02 14.25
C HIS A 67 -2.27 -6.16 15.72
N ASP A 68 -1.64 -7.06 16.48
CA ASP A 68 -1.90 -7.30 17.90
C ASP A 68 -3.40 -7.34 18.27
N SER A 69 -4.14 -8.22 17.60
CA SER A 69 -5.60 -8.42 17.75
C SER A 69 -6.48 -7.22 17.43
N HIS A 70 -5.92 -6.13 16.92
CA HIS A 70 -6.63 -4.96 16.43
C HIS A 70 -6.66 -4.94 14.91
N THR A 71 -7.69 -4.31 14.36
CA THR A 71 -7.83 -4.08 12.93
C THR A 71 -7.96 -2.60 12.63
N TYR A 72 -7.25 -2.14 11.60
CA TYR A 72 -7.15 -0.74 11.22
C TYR A 72 -7.56 -0.59 9.76
N PRO A 73 -8.84 -0.31 9.47
CA PRO A 73 -9.36 -0.25 8.11
C PRO A 73 -8.89 1.00 7.37
N ALA A 74 -8.69 0.87 6.06
CA ALA A 74 -8.41 1.98 5.16
C ALA A 74 -8.98 1.73 3.76
N GLY A 75 -9.53 2.78 3.15
CA GLY A 75 -9.93 2.83 1.76
C GLY A 75 -8.95 3.63 0.89
N HIS A 76 -9.17 3.61 -0.43
CA HIS A 76 -8.30 4.25 -1.42
C HIS A 76 -8.20 5.79 -1.28
N ALA A 77 -9.08 6.42 -0.49
CA ALA A 77 -9.06 7.85 -0.19
C ALA A 77 -8.30 8.19 1.10
N ASP A 78 -8.03 7.21 1.98
CA ASP A 78 -7.52 7.43 3.33
C ASP A 78 -5.99 7.48 3.41
N ALA A 79 -5.43 7.96 4.52
CA ALA A 79 -3.98 7.97 4.71
C ALA A 79 -3.34 6.56 4.62
N GLY A 80 -4.08 5.52 5.01
CA GLY A 80 -3.68 4.12 4.89
C GLY A 80 -3.88 3.49 3.50
N LYS A 81 -4.12 4.28 2.45
CA LYS A 81 -4.31 3.79 1.07
C LYS A 81 -3.06 3.14 0.45
N TRP A 82 -1.90 3.25 1.07
CA TRP A 82 -0.69 2.55 0.68
C TRP A 82 -0.06 1.89 1.89
N PHE A 83 0.62 0.77 1.75
CA PHE A 83 1.29 0.06 2.84
C PHE A 83 2.68 -0.43 2.41
N SER A 84 3.62 -0.47 3.35
CA SER A 84 4.89 -1.17 3.21
C SER A 84 5.25 -1.78 4.56
N ALA A 85 5.76 -3.02 4.57
CA ALA A 85 6.14 -3.66 5.83
C ALA A 85 7.33 -2.94 6.51
N ALA A 86 8.04 -2.06 5.80
CA ALA A 86 9.04 -1.18 6.40
C ALA A 86 8.45 -0.23 7.46
N GLU A 87 7.16 0.12 7.36
CA GLU A 87 6.47 0.97 8.32
C GLU A 87 5.88 0.20 9.52
N ALA A 88 5.96 -1.14 9.46
CA ALA A 88 5.40 -2.02 10.47
C ALA A 88 6.41 -2.40 11.56
N SER A 89 5.92 -2.45 12.80
CA SER A 89 6.55 -3.13 13.93
C SER A 89 5.80 -4.41 14.27
N GLY A 90 6.50 -5.44 14.74
CA GLY A 90 5.87 -6.70 15.13
C GLY A 90 5.28 -7.49 13.96
N ASN A 91 4.40 -8.44 14.28
CA ASN A 91 3.71 -9.26 13.30
C ASN A 91 2.43 -8.55 12.86
N CYS A 92 2.28 -8.31 11.56
CA CYS A 92 1.05 -7.80 10.99
C CYS A 92 0.69 -8.47 9.68
N ARG A 93 -0.57 -8.28 9.26
CA ARG A 93 -1.06 -8.67 7.95
C ARG A 93 -1.85 -7.53 7.35
N LEU A 94 -1.67 -7.31 6.05
CA LEU A 94 -2.53 -6.45 5.25
C LEU A 94 -3.55 -7.33 4.54
N VAL A 95 -4.83 -7.15 4.82
CA VAL A 95 -5.90 -8.03 4.34
C VAL A 95 -6.95 -7.22 3.57
N ALA A 96 -7.27 -7.64 2.35
CA ALA A 96 -8.39 -7.07 1.60
C ALA A 96 -9.70 -7.44 2.28
N THR A 97 -10.56 -6.45 2.58
CA THR A 97 -11.83 -6.68 3.28
C THR A 97 -13.01 -6.86 2.31
N GLU A 98 -12.82 -6.45 1.06
CA GLU A 98 -13.78 -6.59 -0.03
C GLU A 98 -13.05 -6.86 -1.35
N HIS A 99 -13.80 -6.99 -2.45
CA HIS A 99 -13.20 -7.09 -3.78
C HIS A 99 -12.41 -5.82 -4.08
N SER A 100 -11.10 -5.96 -4.23
CA SER A 100 -10.16 -4.84 -4.27
C SER A 100 -9.12 -5.03 -5.37
N TYR A 101 -8.62 -3.90 -5.87
CA TYR A 101 -7.50 -3.85 -6.80
C TYR A 101 -6.31 -3.20 -6.10
N VAL A 102 -5.19 -3.90 -6.07
CA VAL A 102 -3.96 -3.44 -5.40
C VAL A 102 -2.80 -3.47 -6.37
N MET A 103 -1.92 -2.48 -6.25
CA MET A 103 -0.72 -2.37 -7.05
C MET A 103 0.52 -2.56 -6.19
N LYS A 104 1.41 -3.43 -6.65
CA LYS A 104 2.73 -3.63 -6.07
C LYS A 104 3.75 -2.82 -6.84
N ILE A 105 4.53 -2.01 -6.13
CA ILE A 105 5.69 -1.27 -6.63
C ILE A 105 6.89 -1.70 -5.78
N THR A 106 8.00 -2.06 -6.40
CA THR A 106 9.18 -2.47 -5.61
C THR A 106 9.77 -1.27 -4.86
N ARG A 107 10.53 -1.50 -3.78
CA ARG A 107 11.27 -0.41 -3.13
C ARG A 107 12.16 0.34 -4.12
N ALA A 108 12.86 -0.39 -4.99
CA ALA A 108 13.76 0.19 -5.98
C ALA A 108 13.00 1.06 -6.99
N ASP A 109 11.89 0.58 -7.53
CA ASP A 109 11.06 1.35 -8.46
C ASP A 109 10.43 2.56 -7.76
N MET A 110 9.98 2.45 -6.52
CA MET A 110 9.44 3.60 -5.77
C MET A 110 10.52 4.68 -5.56
N ASN A 111 11.74 4.29 -5.21
CA ASN A 111 12.85 5.23 -5.07
C ASN A 111 13.19 5.92 -6.41
N GLU A 112 13.13 5.17 -7.51
CA GLU A 112 13.34 5.72 -8.86
C GLU A 112 12.18 6.63 -9.30
N MET A 113 10.93 6.32 -8.94
CA MET A 113 9.81 7.24 -9.16
C MET A 113 10.03 8.56 -8.41
N LEU A 114 10.48 8.50 -7.15
CA LEU A 114 10.77 9.70 -6.35
C LEU A 114 11.95 10.50 -6.93
N SER A 115 13.03 9.83 -7.38
CA SER A 115 14.18 10.49 -8.00
C SER A 115 13.80 11.23 -9.30
N ARG A 116 12.81 10.70 -10.03
CA ARG A 116 12.22 11.30 -11.24
C ARG A 116 11.20 12.40 -10.97
N GLY A 117 10.93 12.72 -9.71
CA GLY A 117 10.01 13.80 -9.32
C GLY A 117 8.53 13.40 -9.33
N PHE A 118 8.20 12.12 -9.15
CA PHE A 118 6.81 11.72 -8.94
C PHE A 118 6.30 12.32 -7.63
N ALA A 119 5.14 12.99 -7.69
CA ALA A 119 4.58 13.75 -6.58
C ALA A 119 3.91 12.88 -5.48
N PHE A 120 4.60 11.85 -4.99
CA PHE A 120 4.08 10.93 -3.97
C PHE A 120 4.44 11.33 -2.54
N GLU A 121 5.42 12.23 -2.33
CA GLU A 121 5.98 12.53 -1.00
C GLU A 121 4.92 12.90 0.05
N SER A 122 3.92 13.71 -0.33
CA SER A 122 2.83 14.09 0.56
C SER A 122 1.99 12.88 0.99
N TYR A 123 1.67 11.97 0.07
CA TYR A 123 0.92 10.76 0.37
C TYR A 123 1.74 9.80 1.25
N LEU A 124 3.03 9.66 0.96
CA LEU A 124 3.94 8.86 1.77
C LEU A 124 4.07 9.44 3.18
N LYS A 125 4.18 10.78 3.34
CA LYS A 125 4.23 11.41 4.66
C LYS A 125 2.94 11.17 5.46
N GLN A 126 1.78 11.30 4.84
CA GLN A 126 0.49 11.06 5.48
C GLN A 126 0.35 9.61 5.95
N GLY A 127 0.70 8.64 5.09
CA GLY A 127 0.66 7.23 5.45
C GLY A 127 1.63 6.87 6.57
N ARG A 128 2.87 7.40 6.55
CA ARG A 128 3.82 7.20 7.65
C ARG A 128 3.27 7.70 8.98
N GLY A 129 2.63 8.87 8.99
CA GLY A 129 1.98 9.41 10.19
C GLY A 129 0.79 8.57 10.67
N TYR A 130 0.07 7.93 9.76
CA TYR A 130 -0.98 6.96 10.09
C TYR A 130 -0.38 5.68 10.69
N TYR A 131 0.62 5.07 10.04
CA TYR A 131 1.25 3.83 10.50
C TYR A 131 1.99 3.99 11.82
N ALA A 132 2.66 5.12 12.04
CA ALA A 132 3.25 5.42 13.33
C ALA A 132 2.22 5.33 14.48
N LYS A 133 0.95 5.71 14.26
CA LYS A 133 -0.11 5.56 15.27
C LYS A 133 -0.60 4.12 15.39
N VAL A 134 -0.80 3.43 14.26
CA VAL A 134 -1.23 2.02 14.21
C VAL A 134 -0.26 1.12 14.97
N PHE A 135 1.04 1.38 14.83
CA PHE A 135 2.10 0.55 15.39
C PHE A 135 2.64 1.06 16.74
N ALA A 136 2.42 2.34 17.10
CA ALA A 136 2.70 2.83 18.46
C ALA A 136 1.59 2.50 19.47
N ALA A 137 0.41 2.04 19.02
CA ALA A 137 -0.76 1.77 19.86
C ALA A 137 -0.60 0.56 20.81
N VAL A 138 0.59 -0.01 20.95
CA VAL A 138 0.86 -1.15 21.82
C VAL A 138 1.81 -0.71 22.93
N PRO A 139 1.32 -0.53 24.18
CA PRO A 139 2.20 -0.45 25.33
C PRO A 139 2.95 -1.76 25.45
N ALA A 140 4.23 -1.71 25.79
CA ALA A 140 4.96 -2.89 26.23
C ALA A 140 4.18 -3.55 27.37
N GLU A 141 3.57 -4.71 27.14
CA GLU A 141 3.18 -5.58 28.24
C GLU A 141 4.47 -6.04 28.91
N GLU A 142 4.74 -5.49 30.09
CA GLU A 142 5.68 -6.09 31.05
C GLU A 142 5.26 -7.53 31.32
N ARG A 143 6.10 -8.49 30.93
CA ARG A 143 6.14 -9.84 31.52
C ARG A 143 7.57 -10.29 31.70
#